data_AF-A0A3D3RA38-F1
#
_entry.id   AF-A0A3D3RA38-F1
#
_cell.length_a   1.000
_cell.length_b   1.000
_cell.length_c   1.000
_cell.angle_alpha   90.00
_cell.angle_beta   90.00
_cell.angle_gamma   90.00
#
_symmetry.space_group_name_H-M   'P 1'
#
loop_
_entity.id
_entity.type
_entity.pdbx_description
1 polymer ?
#
loop_
_entity_poly.entity_id
_entity_poly.type
_entity_poly.pdbx_seq_one_letter_code
_entity_poly.pdbx_strand_id
1 'polypeptide(L)'
;MSYFASLPASLILAADETTAFRSIEYDTPSSGWGWLLLLGGLGLVLLLSFRTVWKDSIQLPLFWRCWLAVLRLGVLVALIAIVFNPHERTQKMSFRPSRVAVLVDTSLSMRHPNQLVAANTSSPASRNVASRMEAVEKLLADSPLIKDLQKNHQVSVYSFDKTLVGPLHVFPKQDSPENTAKPASEAETSIPDQPDWNTLLQPQGLETRLGELLGQLIREINGSTLSGIIIATDGASNAGIDLLSANEAAKESKVRLIPLGLGSPVRPANIQISKIIAPTDVQFGDGFEITAIVQAVGMPGKNITIELLRKVPGEAEPAIVETRDVLLPTEDSLPLDIKFERTPAEEGEISYVVR
;
A
#
# COMPACT_ATOMS: atom_id res chain seq x y z
N MET A 1 23.95 -48.79 30.88
CA MET A 1 22.67 -48.79 31.60
C MET A 1 22.22 -47.35 31.80
N SER A 2 21.50 -46.82 30.82
CA SER A 2 20.81 -45.52 30.90
C SER A 2 19.38 -45.79 30.43
N TYR A 3 18.50 -46.01 31.40
CA TYR A 3 17.06 -46.02 31.21
C TYR A 3 16.60 -44.57 31.07
N PHE A 4 16.00 -44.19 29.95
CA PHE A 4 14.93 -43.18 29.80
C PHE A 4 14.67 -42.99 28.30
N ALA A 5 13.85 -43.87 27.73
CA ALA A 5 13.31 -43.71 26.38
C ALA A 5 11.89 -44.28 26.36
N SER A 6 10.91 -43.44 26.69
CA SER A 6 9.50 -43.56 26.28
C SER A 6 8.70 -42.40 26.85
N LEU A 7 8.48 -41.35 26.06
CA LEU A 7 7.37 -40.42 26.27
C LEU A 7 6.42 -40.59 25.07
N PRO A 8 5.10 -40.78 25.29
CA PRO A 8 4.15 -41.12 24.24
C PRO A 8 3.80 -39.91 23.36
N ALA A 9 3.69 -40.18 22.06
CA ALA A 9 3.43 -39.24 20.98
C ALA A 9 1.95 -38.86 20.81
N SER A 10 1.26 -38.50 21.90
CA SER A 10 -0.18 -38.21 21.86
C SER A 10 -0.52 -36.87 22.53
N LEU A 11 -0.06 -35.76 21.92
CA LEU A 11 -0.65 -34.41 22.07
C LEU A 11 0.10 -33.44 21.14
N ILE A 12 -0.04 -33.63 19.82
CA ILE A 12 0.31 -32.60 18.84
C ILE A 12 -1.01 -31.91 18.47
N LEU A 13 -1.31 -30.82 19.18
CA LEU A 13 -2.40 -29.91 18.84
C LEU A 13 -1.78 -28.61 18.31
N ALA A 14 -2.17 -28.21 17.09
CA ALA A 14 -1.92 -26.94 16.42
C ALA A 14 -0.43 -26.51 16.26
N ALA A 15 0.12 -26.79 15.07
CA ALA A 15 1.31 -26.11 14.59
C ALA A 15 0.93 -24.70 14.12
N ASP A 16 0.97 -23.75 15.04
CA ASP A 16 1.24 -22.36 14.69
C ASP A 16 2.76 -22.26 14.47
N GLU A 17 3.24 -21.61 13.41
CA GLU A 17 4.68 -21.44 13.09
C GLU A 17 5.40 -20.50 14.07
N THR A 18 5.03 -20.57 15.35
CA THR A 18 5.80 -19.99 16.43
C THR A 18 6.61 -21.12 17.04
N THR A 19 7.90 -21.15 16.74
CA THR A 19 8.86 -21.94 17.52
C THR A 19 8.94 -21.31 18.91
N ALA A 20 7.96 -21.64 19.75
CA ALA A 20 7.91 -21.24 21.13
C ALA A 20 8.98 -22.07 21.86
N PHE A 21 10.17 -21.50 21.98
CA PHE A 21 11.20 -22.08 22.83
C PHE A 21 10.75 -21.92 24.28
N ARG A 22 10.33 -23.04 24.89
CA ARG A 22 10.05 -23.13 26.32
C ARG A 22 11.31 -23.65 27.00
N SER A 23 12.14 -22.72 27.47
CA SER A 23 13.29 -23.06 28.32
C SER A 23 12.94 -22.78 29.78
N ILE A 24 13.27 -23.73 30.65
CA ILE A 24 13.29 -23.49 32.09
C ILE A 24 14.56 -22.67 32.36
N GLU A 25 14.40 -21.42 32.74
CA GLU A 25 15.51 -20.54 33.12
C GLU A 25 15.57 -20.47 34.65
N TYR A 26 16.76 -20.58 35.21
CA TYR A 26 17.00 -20.44 36.65
C TYR A 26 17.64 -19.07 36.88
N ASP A 27 17.14 -18.32 37.86
CA ASP A 27 17.77 -17.06 38.27
C ASP A 27 19.07 -17.36 39.01
N THR A 28 20.15 -17.51 38.24
CA THR A 28 21.50 -17.68 38.79
C THR A 28 22.20 -16.33 38.92
N PRO A 29 23.04 -16.14 39.95
CA PRO A 29 23.85 -14.93 40.05
C PRO A 29 24.77 -14.81 38.82
N SER A 30 24.73 -13.66 38.14
CA SER A 30 25.60 -13.39 36.99
C SER A 30 27.05 -13.11 37.36
N SER A 31 27.30 -12.79 38.64
CA SER A 31 28.63 -12.47 39.17
C SER A 31 29.25 -13.62 39.95
N GLY A 32 30.57 -13.81 39.82
CA GLY A 32 31.31 -14.82 40.58
C GLY A 32 31.21 -14.63 42.10
N TRP A 33 31.12 -13.38 42.57
CA TRP A 33 30.86 -13.06 43.98
C TRP A 33 29.47 -13.49 44.44
N GLY A 34 28.46 -13.38 43.57
CA GLY A 34 27.12 -13.88 43.85
C GLY A 34 27.10 -15.39 44.09
N TRP A 35 27.83 -16.16 43.28
CA TRP A 35 28.01 -17.59 43.50
C TRP A 35 28.73 -17.92 44.81
N LEU A 36 29.78 -17.17 45.14
CA LEU A 36 30.51 -17.33 46.40
C LEU A 36 29.63 -17.09 47.62
N LEU A 37 28.79 -16.03 47.60
CA LEU A 37 27.85 -15.74 48.68
C LEU A 37 26.74 -16.77 48.78
N LEU A 38 26.20 -17.23 47.66
CA LEU A 38 25.11 -18.21 47.63
C LEU A 38 25.60 -19.58 48.11
N LEU A 39 26.68 -20.12 47.52
CA LEU A 39 27.25 -21.42 47.91
C LEU A 39 27.91 -21.37 49.30
N GLY A 40 28.62 -20.29 49.61
CA GLY A 40 29.27 -20.08 50.90
C GLY A 40 28.26 -19.92 52.04
N GLY A 41 27.20 -19.12 51.82
CA GLY A 41 26.09 -18.97 52.75
C GLY A 41 25.33 -20.29 52.96
N LEU A 42 25.05 -21.02 51.89
CA LEU A 42 24.40 -22.33 51.96
C LEU A 42 25.23 -23.35 52.76
N GLY A 43 26.54 -23.41 52.50
CA GLY A 43 27.46 -24.28 53.22
C GLY A 43 27.54 -23.95 54.71
N LEU A 44 27.56 -22.66 55.06
CA LEU A 44 27.54 -22.20 56.46
C LEU A 44 26.24 -22.61 57.17
N VAL A 45 25.09 -22.42 56.53
CA VAL A 45 23.78 -22.81 57.10
C VAL A 45 23.68 -24.32 57.28
N LEU A 46 24.15 -25.11 56.31
CA LEU A 46 24.20 -26.57 56.43
C LEU A 46 25.11 -27.02 57.58
N LEU A 47 26.30 -26.41 57.73
CA LEU A 47 27.24 -26.74 58.80
C LEU A 47 26.68 -26.40 60.18
N LEU A 48 26.08 -25.22 60.35
CA LEU A 48 25.43 -24.81 61.59
C LEU A 48 24.21 -25.68 61.91
N SER A 49 23.40 -26.00 60.91
CA SER A 49 22.27 -26.92 61.01
C SER A 49 22.71 -28.31 61.49
N PHE A 50 23.75 -28.86 60.88
CA PHE A 50 24.30 -30.16 61.25
C PHE A 50 24.93 -30.14 62.65
N ARG A 51 25.71 -29.11 62.97
CA ARG A 51 26.36 -28.96 64.29
C ARG A 51 25.35 -28.83 65.43
N THR A 52 24.26 -28.08 65.22
CA THR A 52 23.18 -27.96 66.21
C THR A 52 22.41 -29.28 66.38
N VAL A 53 22.06 -29.97 65.29
CA VAL A 53 21.43 -31.30 65.38
C VAL A 53 22.35 -32.30 66.07
N TRP A 54 23.65 -32.31 65.74
CA TRP A 54 24.60 -33.22 66.38
C TRP A 54 24.67 -32.97 67.88
N LYS A 55 24.80 -31.70 68.29
CA LYS A 55 25.06 -31.31 69.68
C LYS A 55 23.80 -31.38 70.55
N ASP A 56 22.66 -30.90 70.07
CA ASP A 56 21.43 -30.82 70.87
C ASP A 56 20.70 -32.16 70.92
N SER A 57 20.87 -33.02 69.90
CA SER A 57 20.12 -34.26 69.83
C SER A 57 20.80 -35.44 70.54
N ILE A 58 21.93 -35.23 71.24
CA ILE A 58 22.70 -36.30 71.91
C ILE A 58 21.85 -37.14 72.86
N GLN A 59 20.85 -36.53 73.49
CA GLN A 59 19.98 -37.16 74.48
C GLN A 59 18.72 -37.79 73.88
N LEU A 60 18.46 -37.63 72.58
CA LEU A 60 17.27 -38.13 71.90
C LEU A 60 17.51 -39.52 71.25
N PRO A 61 16.49 -40.39 71.18
CA PRO A 61 16.58 -41.66 70.47
C PRO A 61 16.75 -41.44 68.96
N LEU A 62 17.50 -42.35 68.31
CA LEU A 62 18.00 -42.22 66.94
C LEU A 62 16.91 -41.86 65.90
N PHE A 63 15.70 -42.41 66.06
CA PHE A 63 14.56 -42.16 65.19
C PHE A 63 14.16 -40.68 65.12
N TRP A 64 14.01 -40.03 66.28
CA TRP A 64 13.61 -38.62 66.35
C TRP A 64 14.71 -37.67 65.85
N ARG A 65 15.98 -38.06 66.04
CA ARG A 65 17.13 -37.32 65.50
C ARG A 65 17.09 -37.30 63.98
N CYS A 66 16.89 -38.46 63.36
CA CYS A 66 16.78 -38.58 61.91
C CYS A 66 15.55 -37.83 61.38
N TRP A 67 14.40 -37.97 62.04
CA TRP A 67 13.16 -37.31 61.62
C TRP A 67 13.27 -35.78 61.63
N LEU A 68 13.77 -35.19 62.72
CA LEU A 68 13.96 -33.74 62.84
C LEU A 68 15.04 -33.22 61.88
N ALA A 69 16.10 -34.00 61.64
CA ALA A 69 17.13 -33.66 60.67
C ALA A 69 16.57 -33.62 59.24
N VAL A 70 15.74 -34.60 58.86
CA VAL A 70 15.08 -34.66 57.56
C VAL A 70 14.14 -33.47 57.36
N LEU A 71 13.32 -33.13 58.37
CA LEU A 71 12.40 -32.00 58.27
C LEU A 71 13.15 -30.67 58.12
N ARG A 72 14.26 -30.49 58.84
CA ARG A 72 15.11 -29.30 58.70
C ARG A 72 15.81 -29.23 57.34
N LEU A 73 16.33 -30.36 56.84
CA LEU A 73 16.90 -30.43 55.50
C LEU A 73 15.84 -30.13 54.43
N GLY A 74 14.60 -30.59 54.62
CA GLY A 74 13.46 -30.29 53.75
C GLY A 74 13.17 -28.79 53.65
N VAL A 75 13.16 -28.07 54.78
CA VAL A 75 13.00 -26.60 54.78
C VAL A 75 14.14 -25.91 54.03
N LEU A 76 15.37 -26.40 54.19
CA LEU A 76 16.54 -25.86 53.51
C LEU A 76 16.46 -26.07 52.00
N VAL A 77 16.04 -27.26 51.55
CA VAL A 77 15.78 -27.56 50.14
C VAL A 77 14.63 -26.71 49.58
N ALA A 78 13.57 -26.48 50.34
CA ALA A 78 12.47 -25.60 49.92
C ALA A 78 12.94 -24.14 49.74
N LEU A 79 13.76 -23.62 50.66
CA LEU A 79 14.36 -22.29 50.52
C LEU A 79 15.27 -22.18 49.30
N ILE A 80 16.07 -23.22 49.01
CA ILE A 80 16.89 -23.28 47.79
C ILE A 80 15.98 -23.20 46.56
N ALA A 81 14.91 -24.00 46.49
CA ALA A 81 13.99 -24.00 45.37
C ALA A 81 13.32 -22.63 45.16
N ILE A 82 13.00 -21.91 46.24
CA ILE A 82 12.47 -20.54 46.18
C ILE A 82 13.53 -19.55 45.67
N VAL A 83 14.78 -19.65 46.15
CA VAL A 83 15.88 -18.76 45.73
C VAL A 83 16.21 -18.92 44.24
N PHE A 84 16.21 -20.15 43.73
CA PHE A 84 16.45 -20.40 42.30
C PHE A 84 15.27 -19.99 41.40
N ASN A 85 14.11 -19.70 42.00
CA ASN A 85 12.90 -19.19 41.37
C ASN A 85 12.67 -19.73 39.95
N PRO A 86 12.42 -21.05 39.80
CA PRO A 86 12.26 -21.67 38.50
C PRO A 86 11.03 -21.07 37.81
N HIS A 87 11.25 -20.31 36.75
CA HIS A 87 10.18 -19.67 36.00
C HIS A 87 10.25 -20.06 34.54
N GLU A 88 9.08 -20.15 33.91
CA GLU A 88 8.98 -20.50 32.50
C GLU A 88 9.02 -19.22 31.67
N ARG A 89 10.09 -19.05 30.89
CA ARG A 89 10.19 -17.95 29.94
C ARG A 89 9.74 -18.43 28.58
N THR A 90 8.61 -17.91 28.10
CA THR A 90 8.11 -18.18 26.75
C THR A 90 8.64 -17.09 25.83
N GLN A 91 9.66 -17.38 25.02
CA GLN A 91 10.11 -16.46 23.97
C GLN A 91 9.42 -16.83 22.65
N LYS A 92 8.58 -15.94 22.14
CA LYS A 92 7.96 -16.08 20.82
C LYS A 92 8.81 -15.32 19.80
N MET A 93 9.68 -16.01 19.06
CA MET A 93 10.26 -15.42 17.85
C MET A 93 9.18 -15.42 16.77
N SER A 94 8.81 -14.22 16.30
CA SER A 94 7.90 -14.07 15.16
C SER A 94 8.71 -13.63 13.96
N PHE A 95 8.91 -14.55 13.01
CA PHE A 95 9.43 -14.19 11.71
C PHE A 95 8.31 -13.50 10.93
N ARG A 96 8.53 -12.24 10.52
CA ARG A 96 7.59 -11.53 9.64
C ARG A 96 8.20 -11.45 8.25
N PRO A 97 7.53 -11.96 7.21
CA PRO A 97 8.04 -11.82 5.87
C PRO A 97 8.13 -10.34 5.48
N SER A 98 9.11 -10.04 4.65
CA SER A 98 9.21 -8.75 3.97
C SER A 98 7.96 -8.48 3.15
N ARG A 99 7.44 -7.26 3.19
CA ARG A 99 6.22 -6.82 2.51
C ARG A 99 6.57 -5.85 1.39
N VAL A 100 5.89 -5.97 0.26
CA VAL A 100 5.94 -5.02 -0.86
C VAL A 100 4.53 -4.51 -1.09
N ALA A 101 4.36 -3.19 -1.11
CA ALA A 101 3.08 -2.58 -1.45
C ALA A 101 3.07 -2.18 -2.93
N VAL A 102 2.02 -2.54 -3.66
CA VAL A 102 1.73 -2.03 -5.00
C VAL A 102 0.63 -0.99 -4.86
N LEU A 103 0.96 0.25 -5.16
CA LEU A 103 0.11 1.41 -4.99
C LEU A 103 -0.37 1.87 -6.38
N VAL A 104 -1.68 1.77 -6.63
CA VAL A 104 -2.30 2.04 -7.94
C VAL A 104 -3.11 3.33 -7.90
N ASP A 105 -2.82 4.23 -8.80
CA ASP A 105 -3.55 5.49 -8.98
C ASP A 105 -4.94 5.20 -9.56
N THR A 106 -6.00 5.69 -8.92
CA THR A 106 -7.41 5.57 -9.34
C THR A 106 -8.04 6.93 -9.66
N SER A 107 -7.21 7.92 -9.98
CA SER A 107 -7.67 9.22 -10.47
C SER A 107 -8.30 9.14 -11.86
N LEU A 108 -9.09 10.16 -12.22
CA LEU A 108 -9.78 10.26 -13.50
C LEU A 108 -8.83 10.22 -14.70
N SER A 109 -7.58 10.67 -14.54
CA SER A 109 -6.60 10.66 -15.63
C SER A 109 -6.22 9.24 -16.06
N MET A 110 -6.44 8.24 -15.21
CA MET A 110 -6.20 6.83 -15.53
C MET A 110 -7.21 6.25 -16.52
N ARG A 111 -8.31 6.98 -16.81
CA ARG A 111 -9.27 6.64 -17.88
C ARG A 111 -8.75 6.95 -19.27
N HIS A 112 -7.71 7.78 -19.38
CA HIS A 112 -7.16 8.13 -20.68
C HIS A 112 -6.45 6.93 -21.34
N PRO A 113 -6.37 6.91 -22.68
CA PRO A 113 -5.61 5.88 -23.40
C PRO A 113 -4.16 5.80 -22.94
N ASN A 114 -3.64 4.57 -22.85
CA ASN A 114 -2.23 4.34 -22.50
C ASN A 114 -1.27 4.66 -23.66
N GLN A 115 -1.75 4.62 -24.90
CA GLN A 115 -0.98 4.96 -26.11
C GLN A 115 -1.64 6.09 -26.88
N LEU A 116 -0.86 6.84 -27.66
CA LEU A 116 -1.42 7.87 -28.53
C LEU A 116 -2.24 7.24 -29.64
N VAL A 117 -3.48 7.70 -29.75
CA VAL A 117 -4.32 7.47 -30.91
C VAL A 117 -4.07 8.62 -31.88
N ALA A 118 -3.58 8.32 -33.08
CA ALA A 118 -3.40 9.34 -34.10
C ALA A 118 -4.76 9.93 -34.50
N ALA A 119 -4.88 11.26 -34.48
CA ALA A 119 -6.13 11.98 -34.77
C ALA A 119 -6.71 11.73 -36.17
N ASN A 120 -5.92 11.19 -37.10
CA ASN A 120 -6.31 10.94 -38.49
C ASN A 120 -6.96 9.57 -38.72
N THR A 121 -7.17 8.77 -37.67
CA THR A 121 -7.67 7.40 -37.81
C THR A 121 -9.09 7.29 -37.27
N SER A 122 -10.06 7.70 -38.07
CA SER A 122 -11.51 7.48 -37.85
C SER A 122 -11.91 5.99 -37.89
N SER A 123 -10.94 5.06 -37.92
CA SER A 123 -11.22 3.63 -37.93
C SER A 123 -11.67 3.16 -36.53
N PRO A 124 -12.67 2.27 -36.46
CA PRO A 124 -13.14 1.69 -35.19
C PRO A 124 -12.04 0.95 -34.40
N ALA A 125 -10.92 0.59 -35.03
CA ALA A 125 -9.74 0.02 -34.36
C ALA A 125 -9.03 1.00 -33.38
N SER A 126 -9.09 2.31 -33.64
CA SER A 126 -8.52 3.35 -32.75
C SER A 126 -9.34 3.57 -31.47
N ARG A 127 -10.57 3.05 -31.41
CA ARG A 127 -11.43 3.06 -30.21
C ARG A 127 -11.12 1.94 -29.21
N ASN A 128 -10.30 0.97 -29.59
CA ASN A 128 -9.93 -0.19 -28.76
C ASN A 128 -8.57 -0.04 -28.07
N VAL A 129 -8.02 1.19 -27.98
CA VAL A 129 -6.78 1.40 -27.24
C VAL A 129 -7.08 1.32 -25.75
N ALA A 130 -6.43 0.37 -25.09
CA ALA A 130 -6.60 0.14 -23.66
C ALA A 130 -6.33 1.42 -22.85
N SER A 131 -7.16 1.65 -21.84
CA SER A 131 -6.94 2.74 -20.89
C SER A 131 -5.67 2.50 -20.05
N ARG A 132 -5.14 3.55 -19.41
CA ARG A 132 -4.00 3.39 -18.47
C ARG A 132 -4.36 2.45 -17.33
N MET A 133 -5.58 2.52 -16.81
CA MET A 133 -6.06 1.61 -15.77
C MET A 133 -6.11 0.17 -16.28
N GLU A 134 -6.67 -0.07 -17.46
CA GLU A 134 -6.74 -1.39 -18.08
C GLU A 134 -5.33 -1.99 -18.32
N ALA A 135 -4.34 -1.16 -18.64
CA ALA A 135 -2.95 -1.59 -18.72
C ALA A 135 -2.38 -2.03 -17.35
N VAL A 136 -2.79 -1.39 -16.25
CA VAL A 136 -2.42 -1.80 -14.89
C VAL A 136 -3.14 -3.09 -14.51
N GLU A 137 -4.44 -3.20 -14.79
CA GLU A 137 -5.21 -4.43 -14.54
C GLU A 137 -4.57 -5.63 -15.26
N LYS A 138 -4.21 -5.45 -16.54
CA LYS A 138 -3.48 -6.45 -17.31
C LYS A 138 -2.11 -6.77 -16.72
N LEU A 139 -1.39 -5.76 -16.21
CA LEU A 139 -0.11 -5.97 -15.53
C LEU A 139 -0.30 -6.76 -14.22
N LEU A 140 -1.37 -6.54 -13.47
CA LEU A 140 -1.63 -7.25 -12.21
C LEU A 140 -2.13 -8.68 -12.44
N ALA A 141 -2.94 -8.90 -13.48
CA ALA A 141 -3.54 -10.21 -13.80
C ALA A 141 -2.59 -11.13 -14.58
N ASP A 142 -1.96 -10.63 -15.64
CA ASP A 142 -1.25 -11.48 -16.62
C ASP A 142 0.27 -11.48 -16.44
N SER A 143 0.85 -10.47 -15.78
CA SER A 143 2.31 -10.30 -15.71
C SER A 143 2.97 -11.28 -14.72
N PRO A 144 4.20 -11.74 -15.01
CA PRO A 144 5.00 -12.47 -14.02
C PRO A 144 5.44 -11.60 -12.83
N LEU A 145 5.25 -10.28 -12.87
CA LEU A 145 5.73 -9.34 -11.85
C LEU A 145 5.26 -9.71 -10.43
N ILE A 146 3.98 -10.01 -10.24
CA ILE A 146 3.45 -10.39 -8.92
C ILE A 146 4.04 -11.73 -8.47
N LYS A 147 4.12 -12.71 -9.37
CA LYS A 147 4.70 -14.03 -9.09
C LYS A 147 6.18 -13.94 -8.71
N ASP A 148 6.95 -13.08 -9.36
CA ASP A 148 8.37 -12.87 -9.06
C ASP A 148 8.56 -12.18 -7.70
N LEU A 149 7.71 -11.21 -7.36
CA LEU A 149 7.73 -10.57 -6.04
C LEU A 149 7.32 -11.54 -4.92
N GLN A 150 6.34 -12.41 -5.19
CA GLN A 150 5.86 -13.42 -4.24
C GLN A 150 6.93 -14.43 -3.81
N LYS A 151 7.98 -14.65 -4.60
CA LYS A 151 9.08 -15.56 -4.22
C LYS A 151 9.75 -15.17 -2.90
N ASN A 152 9.90 -13.86 -2.66
CA ASN A 152 10.64 -13.32 -1.52
C ASN A 152 9.76 -12.50 -0.56
N HIS A 153 8.63 -11.98 -1.03
CA HIS A 153 7.85 -10.98 -0.33
C HIS A 153 6.36 -11.31 -0.30
N GLN A 154 5.66 -10.84 0.73
CA GLN A 154 4.20 -10.72 0.70
C GLN A 154 3.86 -9.44 -0.09
N VAL A 155 2.99 -9.54 -1.09
CA VAL A 155 2.62 -8.39 -1.94
C VAL A 155 1.21 -7.95 -1.60
N SER A 156 1.02 -6.68 -1.23
CA SER A 156 -0.31 -6.11 -0.99
C SER A 156 -0.61 -4.99 -1.97
N VAL A 157 -1.79 -5.05 -2.59
CA VAL A 157 -2.25 -4.03 -3.55
C VAL A 157 -3.13 -3.02 -2.84
N TYR A 158 -2.85 -1.74 -3.05
CA TYR A 158 -3.59 -0.59 -2.56
C TYR A 158 -3.97 0.28 -3.75
N SER A 159 -5.10 0.97 -3.65
CA SER A 159 -5.45 2.06 -4.55
C SER A 159 -5.35 3.40 -3.84
N PHE A 160 -5.17 4.46 -4.62
CA PHE A 160 -5.16 5.81 -4.10
C PHE A 160 -5.77 6.82 -5.07
N ASP A 161 -6.34 7.85 -4.48
CA ASP A 161 -6.83 9.05 -5.16
C ASP A 161 -6.62 10.29 -4.25
N LYS A 162 -7.70 10.78 -3.61
CA LYS A 162 -7.68 11.65 -2.44
C LYS A 162 -7.41 10.87 -1.15
N THR A 163 -7.73 9.58 -1.12
CA THR A 163 -7.65 8.71 0.05
C THR A 163 -6.93 7.42 -0.29
N LEU A 164 -6.22 6.85 0.68
CA LEU A 164 -5.62 5.54 0.56
C LEU A 164 -6.69 4.47 0.84
N VAL A 165 -6.88 3.54 -0.09
CA VAL A 165 -7.83 2.43 0.05
C VAL A 165 -7.06 1.11 -0.08
N GLY A 166 -7.22 0.24 0.91
CA GLY A 166 -6.68 -1.11 0.85
C GLY A 166 -6.36 -1.70 2.23
N PRO A 167 -5.70 -2.87 2.27
CA PRO A 167 -5.25 -3.64 1.10
C PRO A 167 -6.43 -4.24 0.33
N LEU A 168 -6.51 -3.99 -0.98
CA LEU A 168 -7.53 -4.54 -1.87
C LEU A 168 -7.37 -6.06 -2.03
N HIS A 169 -6.11 -6.50 -2.15
CA HIS A 169 -5.75 -7.90 -2.19
C HIS A 169 -4.36 -8.11 -1.59
N VAL A 170 -4.16 -9.24 -0.91
CA VAL A 170 -2.88 -9.61 -0.31
C VAL A 170 -2.46 -10.96 -0.87
N PHE A 171 -1.41 -10.92 -1.67
CA PHE A 171 -0.72 -12.08 -2.20
C PHE A 171 0.27 -12.60 -1.15
N PRO A 172 0.08 -13.80 -0.61
CA PRO A 172 1.04 -14.39 0.31
C PRO A 172 2.36 -14.66 -0.40
N LYS A 173 3.44 -14.70 0.37
CA LYS A 173 4.74 -15.17 -0.11
C LYS A 173 4.60 -16.64 -0.51
N GLN A 174 5.16 -17.02 -1.66
CA GLN A 174 5.19 -18.41 -2.11
C GLN A 174 6.34 -19.12 -1.37
N ASP A 175 6.01 -19.99 -0.42
CA ASP A 175 6.99 -20.86 0.19
C ASP A 175 7.33 -22.00 -0.78
N SER A 176 8.63 -22.26 -1.00
CA SER A 176 9.10 -23.36 -1.85
C SER A 176 8.43 -24.68 -1.45
N PRO A 177 8.04 -25.54 -2.40
CA PRO A 177 7.29 -26.78 -2.13
C PRO A 177 8.13 -27.90 -1.48
N GLU A 178 9.20 -27.56 -0.76
CA GLU A 178 9.99 -28.53 -0.02
C GLU A 178 9.66 -28.38 1.47
N ASN A 179 8.65 -29.16 1.86
CA ASN A 179 8.34 -29.58 3.24
C ASN A 179 7.09 -28.97 3.91
N THR A 180 5.91 -29.27 3.37
CA THR A 180 4.69 -29.44 4.19
C THR A 180 3.70 -30.39 3.53
N ALA A 181 3.95 -31.69 3.68
CA ALA A 181 2.88 -32.68 3.64
C ALA A 181 2.24 -32.75 5.03
N LYS A 182 1.12 -32.02 5.25
CA LYS A 182 0.15 -32.30 6.31
C LYS A 182 -1.23 -31.69 5.96
N PRO A 183 -2.33 -32.24 6.52
CA PRO A 183 -3.49 -32.65 5.75
C PRO A 183 -4.56 -31.56 5.71
N ALA A 184 -5.34 -31.60 4.65
CA ALA A 184 -6.60 -30.88 4.53
C ALA A 184 -7.53 -31.16 5.71
N SER A 185 -7.94 -30.11 6.41
CA SER A 185 -9.20 -30.06 7.15
C SER A 185 -9.67 -28.61 7.28
N GLU A 186 -10.66 -28.29 6.46
CA GLU A 186 -11.80 -27.42 6.77
C GLU A 186 -11.52 -25.93 7.00
N ALA A 187 -11.31 -25.22 5.89
CA ALA A 187 -12.11 -24.05 5.50
C ALA A 187 -11.68 -23.64 4.08
N GLU A 188 -11.98 -24.47 3.09
CA GLU A 188 -12.00 -24.03 1.69
C GLU A 188 -13.20 -23.12 1.50
N THR A 189 -13.08 -21.87 1.98
CA THR A 189 -13.73 -20.77 1.28
C THR A 189 -12.82 -20.52 0.11
N SER A 190 -13.23 -20.98 -1.07
CA SER A 190 -12.56 -20.69 -2.34
C SER A 190 -12.35 -19.19 -2.46
N ILE A 191 -11.16 -18.70 -2.09
CA ILE A 191 -10.69 -17.38 -2.46
C ILE A 191 -10.64 -17.43 -3.99
N PRO A 192 -11.37 -16.57 -4.73
CA PRO A 192 -11.27 -16.57 -6.18
C PRO A 192 -9.79 -16.44 -6.56
N ASP A 193 -9.30 -17.36 -7.39
CA ASP A 193 -7.89 -17.48 -7.79
C ASP A 193 -7.34 -16.20 -8.44
N GLN A 194 -8.20 -15.24 -8.79
CA GLN A 194 -7.83 -13.88 -9.16
C GLN A 194 -8.90 -12.90 -8.65
N PRO A 195 -8.52 -11.80 -7.97
CA PRO A 195 -9.45 -10.72 -7.66
C PRO A 195 -9.94 -10.04 -8.95
N ASP A 196 -11.20 -9.62 -8.98
CA ASP A 196 -11.76 -8.88 -10.10
C ASP A 196 -11.27 -7.43 -10.07
N TRP A 197 -10.15 -7.18 -10.76
CA TRP A 197 -9.50 -5.87 -10.77
C TRP A 197 -10.37 -4.76 -11.38
N ASN A 198 -11.24 -5.09 -12.33
CA ASN A 198 -12.09 -4.12 -13.02
C ASN A 198 -13.12 -3.48 -12.07
N THR A 199 -13.57 -4.20 -11.05
CA THR A 199 -14.46 -3.64 -10.02
C THR A 199 -13.69 -2.93 -8.91
N LEU A 200 -12.50 -3.41 -8.57
CA LEU A 200 -11.70 -2.87 -7.46
C LEU A 200 -10.90 -1.61 -7.82
N LEU A 201 -10.51 -1.43 -9.09
CA LEU A 201 -9.63 -0.36 -9.54
C LEU A 201 -10.35 0.67 -10.43
N GLN A 202 -11.60 1.02 -10.09
CA GLN A 202 -12.35 1.97 -10.89
C GLN A 202 -11.77 3.41 -10.76
N PRO A 203 -11.38 4.05 -11.89
CA PRO A 203 -10.79 5.37 -11.87
C PRO A 203 -11.85 6.46 -11.70
N GLN A 204 -12.17 6.81 -10.45
CA GLN A 204 -13.20 7.79 -10.08
C GLN A 204 -12.63 9.03 -9.37
N GLY A 205 -11.36 9.02 -8.98
CA GLY A 205 -10.74 10.05 -8.15
C GLY A 205 -10.56 11.40 -8.88
N LEU A 206 -10.98 12.49 -8.25
CA LEU A 206 -10.81 13.85 -8.80
C LEU A 206 -9.45 14.48 -8.47
N GLU A 207 -8.78 13.95 -7.45
CA GLU A 207 -7.50 14.43 -6.94
C GLU A 207 -6.50 13.28 -6.86
N THR A 208 -5.22 13.62 -6.94
CA THR A 208 -4.09 12.70 -6.81
C THR A 208 -3.18 13.25 -5.71
N ARG A 209 -3.39 12.78 -4.47
CA ARG A 209 -2.63 13.20 -3.27
C ARG A 209 -1.44 12.30 -2.97
N LEU A 210 -0.61 12.05 -3.97
CA LEU A 210 0.42 11.00 -3.92
C LEU A 210 1.39 11.16 -2.73
N GLY A 211 1.88 12.38 -2.46
CA GLY A 211 2.83 12.61 -1.37
C GLY A 211 2.26 12.27 0.01
N GLU A 212 1.01 12.69 0.27
CA GLU A 212 0.34 12.50 1.57
C GLU A 212 0.06 11.02 1.82
N LEU A 213 -0.47 10.35 0.79
CA LEU A 213 -0.88 8.96 0.85
C LEU A 213 0.33 8.01 0.89
N LEU A 214 1.44 8.38 0.25
CA LEU A 214 2.69 7.64 0.38
C LEU A 214 3.20 7.67 1.82
N GLY A 215 3.21 8.86 2.44
CA GLY A 215 3.58 9.01 3.84
C GLY A 215 2.64 8.24 4.78
N GLN A 216 1.32 8.26 4.49
CA GLN A 216 0.34 7.48 5.24
C GLN A 216 0.60 5.97 5.12
N LEU A 217 0.82 5.45 3.92
CA LEU A 217 1.07 4.03 3.66
C LEU A 217 2.32 3.53 4.40
N ILE A 218 3.39 4.32 4.39
CA ILE A 218 4.64 3.98 5.11
C ILE A 218 4.38 3.87 6.63
N ARG A 219 3.58 4.79 7.19
CA ARG A 219 3.20 4.75 8.61
C ARG A 219 2.27 3.58 8.93
N GLU A 220 1.30 3.29 8.06
CA GLU A 220 0.29 2.25 8.26
C GLU A 220 0.90 0.84 8.29
N ILE A 221 1.87 0.56 7.41
CA ILE A 221 2.49 -0.77 7.31
C ILE A 221 3.52 -1.02 8.45
N ASN A 222 3.94 0.01 9.19
CA ASN A 222 4.92 -0.01 10.28
C ASN A 222 6.32 -0.56 9.88
N GLY A 223 7.32 0.35 9.90
CA GLY A 223 8.56 0.34 9.12
C GLY A 223 9.70 -0.59 9.51
N SER A 224 9.47 -1.90 9.65
CA SER A 224 10.56 -2.89 9.54
C SER A 224 10.30 -4.00 8.54
N THR A 225 9.03 -4.25 8.20
CA THR A 225 8.66 -5.30 7.25
C THR A 225 8.49 -4.76 5.83
N LEU A 226 8.11 -3.48 5.67
CA LEU A 226 7.95 -2.85 4.36
C LEU A 226 9.31 -2.68 3.69
N SER A 227 9.55 -3.44 2.62
CA SER A 227 10.81 -3.43 1.87
C SER A 227 10.77 -2.49 0.67
N GLY A 228 9.59 -2.30 0.08
CA GLY A 228 9.42 -1.40 -1.05
C GLY A 228 7.97 -1.10 -1.41
N ILE A 229 7.79 -0.02 -2.15
CA ILE A 229 6.51 0.43 -2.70
C ILE A 229 6.68 0.60 -4.21
N ILE A 230 5.86 -0.07 -4.99
CA ILE A 230 5.72 0.12 -6.44
C ILE A 230 4.56 1.07 -6.66
N ILE A 231 4.76 2.17 -7.38
CA ILE A 231 3.76 3.24 -7.56
C ILE A 231 3.36 3.27 -9.03
N ALA A 232 2.15 2.84 -9.37
CA ALA A 232 1.61 2.89 -10.72
C ALA A 232 0.74 4.14 -10.88
N THR A 233 1.22 5.15 -11.62
CA THR A 233 0.56 6.46 -11.80
C THR A 233 0.96 7.07 -13.15
N ASP A 234 0.19 8.04 -13.64
CA ASP A 234 0.56 8.85 -14.80
C ASP A 234 1.53 10.01 -14.44
N GLY A 235 1.87 10.16 -13.16
CA GLY A 235 2.89 11.07 -12.65
C GLY A 235 2.38 12.44 -12.25
N ALA A 236 1.07 12.72 -12.39
CA ALA A 236 0.50 13.97 -11.92
C ALA A 236 0.18 13.90 -10.42
N SER A 237 0.70 14.85 -9.64
CA SER A 237 0.25 15.11 -8.27
C SER A 237 -0.31 16.51 -8.23
N ASN A 238 -1.62 16.65 -8.03
CA ASN A 238 -2.31 17.93 -8.11
C ASN A 238 -2.75 18.48 -6.74
N ALA A 239 -2.58 17.69 -5.66
CA ALA A 239 -2.96 18.06 -4.31
C ALA A 239 -2.08 17.35 -3.27
N GLY A 240 -2.22 17.75 -2.00
CA GLY A 240 -1.55 17.14 -0.86
C GLY A 240 -0.16 17.73 -0.58
N ILE A 241 0.61 17.01 0.23
CA ILE A 241 1.99 17.40 0.57
C ILE A 241 2.95 17.18 -0.60
N ASP A 242 4.08 17.88 -0.56
CA ASP A 242 5.11 17.74 -1.56
C ASP A 242 5.74 16.33 -1.61
N LEU A 243 6.09 15.91 -2.82
CA LEU A 243 6.66 14.58 -3.08
C LEU A 243 8.07 14.42 -2.50
N LEU A 244 8.85 15.51 -2.35
CA LEU A 244 10.20 15.40 -1.79
C LEU A 244 10.14 15.05 -0.31
N SER A 245 9.22 15.65 0.46
CA SER A 245 9.02 15.29 1.87
C SER A 245 8.60 13.83 2.05
N ALA A 246 7.74 13.32 1.17
CA ALA A 246 7.35 11.91 1.18
C ALA A 246 8.52 10.97 0.83
N ASN A 247 9.40 11.38 -0.08
CA ASN A 247 10.62 10.66 -0.43
C ASN A 247 11.63 10.62 0.73
N GLU A 248 11.78 11.71 1.48
CA GLU A 248 12.62 11.75 2.69
C GLU A 248 12.12 10.75 3.74
N ALA A 249 10.80 10.71 4.00
CA ALA A 249 10.21 9.73 4.92
C ALA A 249 10.42 8.28 4.48
N ALA A 250 10.35 8.00 3.17
CA ALA A 250 10.65 6.69 2.61
C ALA A 250 12.12 6.29 2.82
N LYS A 251 13.06 7.24 2.62
CA LYS A 251 14.50 7.01 2.86
C LYS A 251 14.80 6.72 4.32
N GLU A 252 14.22 7.48 5.24
CA GLU A 252 14.38 7.27 6.68
C GLU A 252 13.87 5.89 7.11
N SER A 253 12.75 5.47 6.53
CA SER A 253 12.16 4.14 6.75
C SER A 253 12.84 3.01 5.96
N LYS A 254 13.91 3.30 5.19
CA LYS A 254 14.62 2.36 4.30
C LYS A 254 13.71 1.64 3.30
N VAL A 255 12.62 2.29 2.88
CA VAL A 255 11.65 1.77 1.92
C VAL A 255 12.08 2.17 0.51
N ARG A 256 12.22 1.19 -0.39
CA ARG A 256 12.52 1.46 -1.80
C ARG A 256 11.26 1.91 -2.54
N LEU A 257 11.29 3.09 -3.15
CA LEU A 257 10.23 3.56 -4.03
C LEU A 257 10.55 3.22 -5.49
N ILE A 258 9.61 2.60 -6.20
CA ILE A 258 9.75 2.25 -7.63
C ILE A 258 8.54 2.83 -8.39
N PRO A 259 8.69 3.98 -9.06
CA PRO A 259 7.62 4.53 -9.88
C PRO A 259 7.51 3.76 -11.21
N LEU A 260 6.27 3.41 -11.56
CA LEU A 260 5.85 2.89 -12.85
C LEU A 260 4.99 3.98 -13.52
N GLY A 261 5.60 4.71 -14.45
CA GLY A 261 4.91 5.74 -15.22
C GLY A 261 4.00 5.12 -16.28
N LEU A 262 2.75 5.58 -16.32
CA LEU A 262 1.72 5.13 -17.25
C LEU A 262 1.37 6.24 -18.24
N GLY A 263 1.01 5.85 -19.47
CA GLY A 263 0.67 6.76 -20.54
C GLY A 263 1.76 6.87 -21.61
N SER A 264 1.51 7.75 -22.58
CA SER A 264 2.39 7.94 -23.71
C SER A 264 3.58 8.83 -23.37
N PRO A 265 4.80 8.50 -23.85
CA PRO A 265 5.97 9.39 -23.73
C PRO A 265 5.82 10.66 -24.59
N VAL A 266 4.91 10.64 -25.56
CA VAL A 266 4.60 11.79 -26.43
C VAL A 266 3.33 12.46 -25.92
N ARG A 267 3.37 13.80 -25.79
CA ARG A 267 2.23 14.58 -25.31
C ARG A 267 1.03 14.47 -26.27
N PRO A 268 -0.18 14.25 -25.75
CA PRO A 268 -1.38 14.25 -26.58
C PRO A 268 -1.65 15.64 -27.14
N ALA A 269 -2.10 15.68 -28.39
CA ALA A 269 -2.63 16.88 -29.00
C ALA A 269 -3.99 17.20 -28.38
N ASN A 270 -4.15 18.42 -27.86
CA ASN A 270 -5.41 18.89 -27.29
C ASN A 270 -5.74 20.28 -27.84
N ILE A 271 -7.02 20.53 -28.13
CA ILE A 271 -7.56 21.84 -28.49
C ILE A 271 -8.76 22.12 -27.62
N GLN A 272 -8.83 23.33 -27.11
CA GLN A 272 -9.96 23.79 -26.33
C GLN A 272 -10.30 25.24 -26.68
N ILE A 273 -11.58 25.55 -26.60
CA ILE A 273 -12.06 26.93 -26.57
C ILE A 273 -11.96 27.36 -25.10
N SER A 274 -10.95 28.17 -24.77
CA SER A 274 -10.68 28.58 -23.40
C SER A 274 -11.67 29.62 -22.89
N LYS A 275 -12.15 30.49 -23.79
CA LYS A 275 -13.13 31.54 -23.47
C LYS A 275 -13.89 31.98 -24.69
N ILE A 276 -15.17 32.33 -24.51
CA ILE A 276 -15.97 33.05 -25.50
C ILE A 276 -16.35 34.40 -24.90
N ILE A 277 -16.15 35.47 -25.65
CA ILE A 277 -16.49 36.85 -25.29
C ILE A 277 -17.50 37.33 -26.33
N ALA A 278 -18.72 37.61 -25.90
CA ALA A 278 -19.77 38.14 -26.76
C ALA A 278 -20.68 39.06 -25.92
N PRO A 279 -21.27 40.12 -26.52
CA PRO A 279 -22.31 40.90 -25.87
C PRO A 279 -23.57 40.06 -25.67
N THR A 280 -24.27 40.27 -24.56
CA THR A 280 -25.54 39.56 -24.24
C THR A 280 -26.73 40.17 -24.96
N ASP A 281 -26.73 41.49 -25.14
CA ASP A 281 -27.79 42.26 -25.78
C ASP A 281 -27.20 43.12 -26.89
N VAL A 282 -27.85 43.11 -28.05
CA VAL A 282 -27.44 43.87 -29.23
C VAL A 282 -28.67 44.51 -29.85
N GLN A 283 -28.52 45.75 -30.32
CA GLN A 283 -29.61 46.44 -31.00
C GLN A 283 -29.82 45.83 -32.40
N PHE A 284 -31.08 45.65 -32.79
CA PHE A 284 -31.39 45.16 -34.14
C PHE A 284 -30.79 46.10 -35.19
N GLY A 285 -30.03 45.52 -36.13
CA GLY A 285 -29.32 46.26 -37.19
C GLY A 285 -27.90 46.69 -36.85
N ASP A 286 -27.49 46.68 -35.57
CA ASP A 286 -26.12 47.05 -35.17
C ASP A 286 -25.18 45.84 -35.19
N GLY A 287 -23.98 46.04 -35.73
CA GLY A 287 -22.95 45.00 -35.75
C GLY A 287 -22.37 44.71 -34.37
N PHE A 288 -22.12 43.43 -34.10
CA PHE A 288 -21.46 42.96 -32.88
C PHE A 288 -20.37 41.93 -33.20
N GLU A 289 -19.47 41.72 -32.25
CA GLU A 289 -18.33 40.81 -32.39
C GLU A 289 -18.43 39.68 -31.35
N ILE A 290 -18.22 38.45 -31.81
CA ILE A 290 -18.02 37.27 -30.96
C ILE A 290 -16.55 36.88 -31.05
N THR A 291 -15.85 36.88 -29.92
CA THR A 291 -14.45 36.48 -29.84
C THR A 291 -14.33 35.14 -29.13
N ALA A 292 -13.87 34.11 -29.85
CA ALA A 292 -13.50 32.82 -29.30
C ALA A 292 -11.99 32.77 -29.09
N ILE A 293 -11.57 32.59 -27.84
CA ILE A 293 -10.16 32.38 -27.48
C ILE A 293 -9.92 30.87 -27.53
N VAL A 294 -9.05 30.45 -28.44
CA VAL A 294 -8.70 29.04 -28.65
C VAL A 294 -7.28 28.80 -28.16
N GLN A 295 -7.08 27.68 -27.47
CA GLN A 295 -5.78 27.21 -27.04
C GLN A 295 -5.55 25.79 -27.52
N ALA A 296 -4.38 25.56 -28.08
CA ALA A 296 -3.95 24.24 -28.51
C ALA A 296 -2.61 23.87 -27.86
N VAL A 297 -2.45 22.59 -27.59
CA VAL A 297 -1.22 21.98 -27.05
C VAL A 297 -0.86 20.81 -27.95
N GLY A 298 0.40 20.69 -28.36
CA GLY A 298 0.88 19.56 -29.17
C GLY A 298 0.40 19.60 -30.63
N MET A 299 0.02 20.78 -31.12
CA MET A 299 -0.41 21.01 -32.52
C MET A 299 0.24 22.25 -33.16
N PRO A 300 1.57 22.42 -33.08
CA PRO A 300 2.23 23.60 -33.63
C PRO A 300 2.06 23.64 -35.16
N GLY A 301 1.64 24.78 -35.70
CA GLY A 301 1.54 25.01 -37.14
C GLY A 301 0.52 24.13 -37.89
N LYS A 302 -0.47 23.56 -37.19
CA LYS A 302 -1.59 22.85 -37.84
C LYS A 302 -2.70 23.84 -38.20
N ASN A 303 -3.32 23.62 -39.35
CA ASN A 303 -4.58 24.29 -39.70
C ASN A 303 -5.73 23.60 -38.98
N ILE A 304 -6.53 24.40 -38.30
CA ILE A 304 -7.78 23.99 -37.67
C ILE A 304 -8.93 24.75 -38.31
N THR A 305 -10.08 24.09 -38.41
CA THR A 305 -11.32 24.70 -38.89
C THR A 305 -12.22 24.93 -37.70
N ILE A 306 -12.66 26.17 -37.50
CA ILE A 306 -13.57 26.55 -36.41
C ILE A 306 -14.89 27.00 -37.00
N GLU A 307 -15.97 26.49 -36.44
CA GLU A 307 -17.31 26.75 -36.93
C GLU A 307 -18.13 27.52 -35.88
N LEU A 308 -18.72 28.63 -36.32
CA LEU A 308 -19.73 29.36 -35.57
C LEU A 308 -21.11 28.88 -36.05
N LEU A 309 -21.87 28.27 -35.15
CA LEU A 309 -23.24 27.85 -35.40
C LEU A 309 -24.23 28.77 -34.68
N ARG A 310 -25.40 28.97 -35.30
CA ARG A 310 -26.53 29.74 -34.77
C ARG A 310 -27.67 28.79 -34.46
N LYS A 311 -28.30 28.98 -33.31
CA LYS A 311 -29.47 28.25 -32.85
C LYS A 311 -30.57 29.22 -32.47
N VAL A 312 -31.69 29.15 -33.19
CA VAL A 312 -32.91 29.92 -32.88
C VAL A 312 -33.85 29.06 -32.01
N PRO A 313 -34.55 29.63 -31.02
CA PRO A 313 -35.56 28.92 -30.23
C PRO A 313 -36.65 28.33 -31.11
N GLY A 314 -36.71 27.00 -31.21
CA GLY A 314 -37.67 26.26 -32.05
C GLY A 314 -37.03 25.42 -33.16
N GLU A 315 -35.76 25.65 -33.49
CA GLU A 315 -35.00 24.80 -34.42
C GLU A 315 -34.28 23.66 -33.69
N ALA A 316 -34.35 22.44 -34.24
CA ALA A 316 -33.76 21.25 -33.64
C ALA A 316 -32.22 21.18 -33.83
N GLU A 317 -31.70 21.68 -34.96
CA GLU A 317 -30.29 21.63 -35.30
C GLU A 317 -29.72 23.04 -35.54
N PRO A 318 -28.55 23.37 -34.99
CA PRO A 318 -27.93 24.67 -35.18
C PRO A 318 -27.37 24.81 -36.61
N ALA A 319 -27.68 25.91 -37.29
CA ALA A 319 -27.19 26.21 -38.64
C ALA A 319 -25.76 26.76 -38.59
N ILE A 320 -24.88 26.26 -39.45
CA ILE A 320 -23.50 26.78 -39.60
C ILE A 320 -23.58 28.16 -40.24
N VAL A 321 -23.02 29.17 -39.57
CA VAL A 321 -23.09 30.59 -39.96
C VAL A 321 -21.76 31.07 -40.55
N GLU A 322 -20.66 30.59 -39.99
CA GLU A 322 -19.32 30.89 -40.46
C GLU A 322 -18.40 29.70 -40.20
N THR A 323 -17.50 29.47 -41.15
CA THR A 323 -16.40 28.53 -41.00
C THR A 323 -15.11 29.30 -41.24
N ARG A 324 -14.16 29.19 -40.33
CA ARG A 324 -12.88 29.89 -40.42
C ARG A 324 -11.72 28.93 -40.23
N ASP A 325 -10.86 28.85 -41.22
CA ASP A 325 -9.60 28.11 -41.14
C ASP A 325 -8.53 28.99 -40.52
N VAL A 326 -7.90 28.50 -39.46
CA VAL A 326 -6.91 29.23 -38.68
C VAL A 326 -5.67 28.37 -38.49
N LEU A 327 -4.50 28.97 -38.74
CA LEU A 327 -3.21 28.35 -38.47
C LEU A 327 -2.86 28.54 -36.99
N LEU A 328 -2.66 27.43 -36.28
CA LEU A 328 -2.25 27.47 -34.89
C LEU A 328 -0.82 28.03 -34.74
N PRO A 329 -0.56 28.85 -33.69
CA PRO A 329 0.78 29.31 -33.37
C PRO A 329 1.80 28.18 -33.22
N THR A 330 3.07 28.48 -33.47
CA THR A 330 4.16 27.50 -33.33
C THR A 330 4.52 27.22 -31.85
N GLU A 331 4.22 28.15 -30.94
CA GLU A 331 4.40 27.93 -29.51
C GLU A 331 3.14 27.31 -28.89
N ASP A 332 3.34 26.28 -28.07
CA ASP A 332 2.25 25.60 -27.36
C ASP A 332 1.56 26.55 -26.37
N SER A 333 0.24 26.39 -26.20
CA SER A 333 -0.61 27.09 -25.22
C SER A 333 -0.76 28.61 -25.37
N LEU A 334 -0.26 29.20 -26.46
CA LEU A 334 -0.59 30.60 -26.76
C LEU A 334 -2.09 30.74 -27.08
N PRO A 335 -2.80 31.67 -26.41
CA PRO A 335 -4.20 31.96 -26.75
C PRO A 335 -4.28 32.63 -28.12
N LEU A 336 -5.18 32.13 -28.95
CA LEU A 336 -5.47 32.68 -30.27
C LEU A 336 -6.89 33.23 -30.28
N ASP A 337 -7.00 34.53 -30.51
CA ASP A 337 -8.29 35.24 -30.54
C ASP A 337 -8.88 35.17 -31.95
N ILE A 338 -10.06 34.56 -32.05
CA ILE A 338 -10.78 34.39 -33.31
C ILE A 338 -12.05 35.18 -33.22
N LYS A 339 -12.14 36.18 -34.10
CA LYS A 339 -13.17 37.21 -34.10
C LYS A 339 -14.17 36.94 -35.21
N PHE A 340 -15.45 36.90 -34.84
CA PHE A 340 -16.57 36.75 -35.75
C PHE A 340 -17.45 38.00 -35.68
N GLU A 341 -17.49 38.77 -36.76
CA GLU A 341 -18.33 39.98 -36.85
C GLU A 341 -19.69 39.62 -37.44
N ARG A 342 -20.78 40.09 -36.80
CA ARG A 342 -22.15 39.75 -37.18
C ARG A 342 -23.10 40.92 -37.02
N THR A 343 -24.11 40.97 -37.87
CA THR A 343 -25.26 41.86 -37.75
C THR A 343 -26.53 41.02 -37.51
N PRO A 344 -27.36 41.35 -36.51
CA PRO A 344 -28.61 40.65 -36.25
C PRO A 344 -29.55 40.77 -37.46
N ALA A 345 -29.97 39.64 -38.01
CA ALA A 345 -30.90 39.58 -39.15
C ALA A 345 -32.36 39.41 -38.72
N GLU A 346 -32.60 38.94 -37.50
CA GLU A 346 -33.92 38.66 -36.95
C GLU A 346 -33.98 39.15 -35.49
N GLU A 347 -35.16 39.60 -35.06
CA GLU A 347 -35.41 39.98 -33.67
C GLU A 347 -35.72 38.75 -32.83
N GLY A 348 -35.17 38.69 -31.60
CA GLY A 348 -35.45 37.62 -30.65
C GLY A 348 -34.20 37.10 -29.97
N GLU A 349 -34.37 36.04 -29.19
CA GLU A 349 -33.27 35.34 -28.52
C GLU A 349 -32.56 34.43 -29.52
N ILE A 350 -31.26 34.61 -29.72
CA ILE A 350 -30.43 33.82 -30.63
C ILE A 350 -29.23 33.28 -29.85
N SER A 351 -29.04 31.96 -29.87
CA SER A 351 -27.87 31.32 -29.25
C SER A 351 -26.78 31.04 -30.28
N TYR A 352 -25.55 31.41 -29.99
CA TYR A 352 -24.38 31.07 -30.80
C TYR A 352 -23.55 29.97 -30.14
N VAL A 353 -23.07 29.02 -30.92
CA VAL A 353 -22.23 27.90 -30.47
C VAL A 353 -20.97 27.88 -31.32
N VAL A 354 -19.80 27.83 -30.68
CA VAL A 354 -18.51 27.69 -31.36
C VAL A 354 -18.02 26.26 -31.15
N ARG A 355 -17.55 25.59 -32.20
CA ARG A 355 -16.95 24.24 -32.13
C ARG A 355 -15.65 24.11 -32.91
#